data_AF-A0AAV3A8V8-F1
#
_entry.id   AF-A0AAV3A8V8-F1
#
_cell.length_a   1.000
_cell.length_b   1.000
_cell.length_c   1.000
_cell.angle_alpha   90.00
_cell.angle_beta   90.00
_cell.angle_gamma   90.00
#
_symmetry.space_group_name_H-M   'P 1'
#
loop_
_entity.id
_entity.type
_entity.pdbx_description
1 polymer ?
#
loop_
_entity_poly.entity_id
_entity_poly.type
_entity_poly.pdbx_seq_one_letter_code
_entity_poly.pdbx_strand_id
1 'polypeptide(L)'
;MRRAGDSTTFDDHIPIHDEFVYCLGAATEVLKFGPWRDLKKTTDGFPPDVLFLIIPGNPGVVGFYKTFMQSLYCGYKKRYPVWAISHAGHCSPPLGMDMSDGEVLKSILLFPTIERMAQSPQGKIMTPILCSLRYIVYMPLYLLSFLPEVMKASLVKFALRGIKSVDESSLTASLDLFRVECSVNAMYMGSQEMLKVLERDDVTIKNNLNKLIFYYGASDHWCPVQYYKDLKKDFPDGDIWLCSRGIRHAFVLDSSKEVASIIIDMLGKVL
;
A
#
# COMPACT_ATOMS: atom_id res chain seq x y z
N MET A 1 26.96 -16.72 30.21
CA MET A 1 27.41 -16.72 28.79
C MET A 1 26.20 -16.53 27.90
N ARG A 2 26.07 -15.36 27.27
CA ARG A 2 24.97 -14.98 26.37
C ARG A 2 25.14 -15.71 25.02
N ARG A 3 24.07 -16.28 24.47
CA ARG A 3 23.99 -16.60 23.03
C ARG A 3 23.39 -15.39 22.32
N ALA A 4 24.18 -14.76 21.46
CA ALA A 4 23.72 -13.87 20.40
C ALA A 4 22.75 -14.68 19.50
N GLY A 5 21.56 -14.21 19.14
CA GLY A 5 21.30 -12.89 18.58
C GLY A 5 21.71 -12.90 17.11
N ASP A 6 21.04 -13.74 16.30
CA ASP A 6 21.25 -13.82 14.86
C ASP A 6 20.62 -12.56 14.24
N SER A 7 21.43 -11.52 14.08
CA SER A 7 21.04 -10.30 13.38
C SER A 7 21.07 -10.60 11.89
N THR A 8 19.90 -10.76 11.28
CA THR A 8 19.74 -10.72 9.82
C THR A 8 20.34 -9.41 9.30
N THR A 9 21.55 -9.50 8.75
CA THR A 9 22.18 -8.43 7.99
C THR A 9 21.30 -8.12 6.79
N PHE A 10 20.69 -6.94 6.77
CA PHE A 10 20.04 -6.39 5.59
C PHE A 10 21.09 -6.25 4.49
N ASP A 11 20.95 -7.03 3.43
CA ASP A 11 21.76 -6.89 2.21
C ASP A 11 21.21 -5.68 1.44
N ASP A 12 21.92 -4.56 1.50
CA ASP A 12 21.57 -3.29 0.84
C ASP A 12 21.62 -3.38 -0.70
N HIS A 13 21.95 -4.55 -1.26
CA HIS A 13 22.08 -4.76 -2.71
C HIS A 13 21.04 -5.71 -3.33
N ILE A 14 19.88 -5.92 -2.70
CA ILE A 14 18.81 -6.66 -3.36
C ILE A 14 18.33 -5.88 -4.60
N PRO A 15 18.46 -6.45 -5.82
CA PRO A 15 18.04 -5.76 -7.02
C PRO A 15 16.53 -5.57 -7.00
N ILE A 16 16.10 -4.32 -7.07
CA ILE A 16 14.74 -3.94 -7.39
C ILE A 16 14.66 -3.67 -8.88
N HIS A 17 13.66 -4.23 -9.54
CA HIS A 17 13.35 -3.87 -10.91
C HIS A 17 12.15 -2.93 -10.91
N ASP A 18 12.38 -1.69 -11.33
CA ASP A 18 11.35 -0.74 -11.69
C ASP A 18 11.11 -0.79 -13.21
N GLU A 19 9.84 -0.78 -13.58
CA GLU A 19 9.43 -0.58 -14.96
C GLU A 19 8.18 0.30 -14.99
N PHE A 20 7.99 0.97 -16.12
CA PHE A 20 6.73 1.61 -16.44
C PHE A 20 6.01 0.73 -17.46
N VAL A 21 4.87 0.20 -17.07
CA VAL A 21 3.95 -0.48 -17.97
C VAL A 21 2.83 0.47 -18.36
N TYR A 22 2.37 0.39 -19.60
CA TYR A 22 1.16 1.09 -19.99
C TYR A 22 -0.05 0.24 -19.62
N CYS A 23 -0.58 0.44 -18.42
CA CYS A 23 -1.85 -0.17 -18.02
C CYS A 23 -2.98 0.73 -18.50
N LEU A 24 -3.78 0.25 -19.46
CA LEU A 24 -4.91 1.01 -20.00
C LEU A 24 -4.50 2.40 -20.54
N GLY A 25 -3.31 2.50 -21.14
CA GLY A 25 -2.78 3.74 -21.73
C GLY A 25 -2.15 4.73 -20.74
N ALA A 26 -2.13 4.44 -19.43
CA ALA A 26 -1.44 5.23 -18.43
C ALA A 26 -0.10 4.59 -18.06
N ALA A 27 0.95 5.41 -17.95
CA ALA A 27 2.21 4.96 -17.40
C ALA A 27 2.00 4.58 -15.93
N THR A 28 2.11 3.29 -15.64
CA THR A 28 1.96 2.70 -14.32
C THR A 28 3.32 2.17 -13.89
N GLU A 29 3.83 2.72 -12.79
CA GLU A 29 5.04 2.20 -12.17
C GLU A 29 4.74 0.84 -11.54
N VAL A 30 5.59 -0.14 -11.86
CA VAL A 30 5.59 -1.46 -11.26
C VAL A 30 6.95 -1.69 -10.64
N LEU A 31 6.95 -2.04 -9.36
CA LEU A 31 8.14 -2.43 -8.63
C LEU A 31 8.14 -3.94 -8.43
N LYS A 32 9.28 -4.59 -8.65
CA LYS A 32 9.42 -6.05 -8.55
C LYS A 32 10.66 -6.44 -7.76
N PHE A 33 10.46 -7.30 -6.76
CA PHE A 33 11.51 -8.10 -6.12
C PHE A 33 11.33 -9.58 -6.50
N GLY A 34 12.45 -10.27 -6.77
CA GLY A 34 12.45 -11.65 -7.26
C GLY A 34 12.28 -11.75 -8.79
N PRO A 35 12.10 -12.95 -9.36
CA PRO A 35 12.07 -13.12 -10.82
C PRO A 35 11.00 -12.24 -11.51
N TRP A 36 11.39 -11.51 -12.56
CA TRP A 36 10.57 -10.48 -13.23
C TRP A 36 10.26 -10.72 -14.72
N ARG A 37 10.84 -11.73 -15.36
CA ARG A 37 10.59 -12.05 -16.79
C ARG A 37 9.83 -13.35 -17.02
N ASP A 38 10.15 -14.41 -16.28
CA ASP A 38 9.55 -15.72 -16.45
C ASP A 38 9.24 -16.37 -15.09
N LEU A 39 8.09 -16.02 -14.49
CA LEU A 39 7.60 -16.70 -13.27
C LEU A 39 7.45 -18.21 -13.47
N LYS A 40 7.35 -18.70 -14.72
CA LYS A 40 7.23 -20.12 -15.08
C LYS A 40 8.55 -20.80 -15.48
N LYS A 41 9.64 -20.06 -15.66
CA LYS A 41 10.98 -20.60 -16.00
C LYS A 41 12.03 -19.96 -15.11
N THR A 42 12.19 -20.49 -13.90
CA THR A 42 13.32 -20.12 -13.04
C THR A 42 14.54 -21.01 -13.34
N THR A 43 15.73 -20.43 -13.23
CA THR A 43 17.03 -21.10 -13.43
C THR A 43 17.36 -22.12 -12.35
N ASP A 44 16.62 -22.14 -11.24
CA ASP A 44 16.87 -22.96 -10.04
C ASP A 44 15.88 -24.14 -9.87
N GLY A 45 15.12 -24.47 -10.92
CA GLY A 45 14.41 -25.74 -11.02
C GLY A 45 12.96 -25.80 -10.50
N PHE A 46 12.45 -24.76 -9.84
CA PHE A 46 11.01 -24.68 -9.50
C PHE A 46 10.47 -23.24 -9.67
N PRO A 47 9.42 -23.04 -10.48
CA PRO A 47 8.76 -21.74 -10.58
C PRO A 47 8.13 -21.35 -9.22
N PRO A 48 8.09 -20.05 -8.86
CA PRO A 48 7.36 -19.62 -7.68
C PRO A 48 5.87 -19.92 -7.82
N ASP A 49 5.34 -20.74 -6.93
CA ASP A 49 3.90 -21.09 -6.87
C ASP A 49 3.04 -19.95 -6.31
N VAL A 50 3.66 -18.92 -5.72
CA VAL A 50 2.99 -17.80 -5.04
C VAL A 50 3.65 -16.48 -5.40
N LEU A 51 2.83 -15.48 -5.72
CA LEU A 51 3.22 -14.09 -5.92
C LEU A 51 2.53 -13.21 -4.87
N PHE A 52 3.32 -12.38 -4.17
CA PHE A 52 2.75 -11.28 -3.39
C PHE A 52 2.52 -10.08 -4.31
N LEU A 53 1.26 -9.70 -4.46
CA LEU A 53 0.87 -8.50 -5.20
C LEU A 53 0.37 -7.43 -4.22
N ILE A 54 1.02 -6.26 -4.23
CA ILE A 54 0.68 -5.11 -3.41
C ILE A 54 -0.03 -4.06 -4.26
N ILE A 55 -1.21 -3.64 -3.80
CA ILE A 55 -1.97 -2.53 -4.37
C ILE A 55 -1.92 -1.39 -3.35
N PRO A 56 -1.28 -0.25 -3.66
CA PRO A 56 -1.14 0.87 -2.75
C PRO A 56 -2.48 1.58 -2.58
N GLY A 57 -2.79 2.09 -1.39
CA GLY A 57 -3.87 3.07 -1.23
C GLY A 57 -3.46 4.46 -1.73
N ASN A 58 -4.34 5.45 -1.65
CA ASN A 58 -4.01 6.86 -1.93
C ASN A 58 -2.72 7.28 -1.17
N PRO A 59 -1.68 7.86 -1.82
CA PRO A 59 -1.68 8.53 -3.14
C PRO A 59 -1.48 7.62 -4.36
N GLY A 60 -1.44 6.30 -4.18
CA GLY A 60 -1.22 5.33 -5.26
C GLY A 60 0.25 5.19 -5.67
N VAL A 61 1.20 5.80 -4.94
CA VAL A 61 2.62 5.79 -5.28
C VAL A 61 3.31 4.57 -4.66
N VAL A 62 3.75 3.65 -5.52
CA VAL A 62 4.40 2.39 -5.10
C VAL A 62 5.75 2.61 -4.42
N GLY A 63 6.41 3.75 -4.67
CA GLY A 63 7.67 4.14 -4.03
C GLY A 63 7.62 4.10 -2.50
N PHE A 64 6.49 4.43 -1.87
CA PHE A 64 6.31 4.34 -0.42
C PHE A 64 6.43 2.91 0.11
N TYR A 65 6.12 1.91 -0.71
CA TYR A 65 6.04 0.51 -0.29
C TYR A 65 7.39 -0.23 -0.44
N LYS A 66 8.44 0.39 -0.98
CA LYS A 66 9.74 -0.27 -1.24
C LYS A 66 10.30 -1.00 -0.01
N THR A 67 10.38 -0.32 1.14
CA THR A 67 10.88 -0.95 2.38
C THR A 67 9.97 -2.09 2.86
N PHE A 68 8.65 -1.94 2.72
CA PHE A 68 7.69 -3.00 3.08
C PHE A 68 7.86 -4.23 2.17
N MET A 69 7.95 -4.02 0.86
CA MET A 69 8.16 -5.06 -0.14
C MET A 69 9.46 -5.82 0.10
N GLN A 70 10.57 -5.10 0.31
CA GLN A 70 11.87 -5.71 0.59
C GLN A 70 11.82 -6.52 1.89
N SER A 71 11.12 -6.03 2.91
CA SER A 71 10.98 -6.73 4.19
C SER A 71 10.20 -8.04 4.05
N LEU A 72 9.13 -8.06 3.24
CA LEU A 72 8.41 -9.29 2.91
C LEU A 72 9.30 -10.27 2.13
N TYR A 73 9.99 -9.79 1.09
CA TYR A 73 10.85 -10.62 0.25
C TYR A 73 11.98 -11.27 1.07
N CYS A 74 12.66 -10.49 1.92
CA CYS A 74 13.69 -10.98 2.84
C CYS A 74 13.13 -11.93 3.89
N GLY A 75 11.98 -11.61 4.48
CA GLY A 75 11.37 -12.41 5.54
C GLY A 75 10.96 -13.81 5.07
N TYR A 76 10.55 -13.94 3.80
CA TYR A 76 10.35 -15.24 3.14
C TYR A 76 11.62 -15.84 2.53
N LYS A 77 12.81 -15.39 2.95
CA LYS A 77 14.11 -15.90 2.48
C LYS A 77 14.24 -15.86 0.95
N LYS A 78 13.70 -14.83 0.31
CA LYS A 78 13.72 -14.63 -1.16
C LYS A 78 12.95 -15.70 -1.95
N ARG A 79 12.08 -16.50 -1.29
CA ARG A 79 11.34 -17.61 -1.89
C ARG A 79 10.19 -17.15 -2.80
N TYR A 80 9.47 -16.10 -2.41
CA TYR A 80 8.28 -15.63 -3.11
C TYR A 80 8.52 -14.24 -3.70
N PRO A 81 8.29 -14.00 -5.01
CA PRO A 81 8.37 -12.68 -5.60
C PRO A 81 7.36 -11.72 -4.95
N VAL A 82 7.73 -10.44 -4.88
CA VAL A 82 6.90 -9.37 -4.31
C VAL A 82 6.81 -8.23 -5.33
N TRP A 83 5.63 -8.02 -5.89
CA TRP A 83 5.37 -6.99 -6.88
C TRP A 83 4.39 -5.96 -6.31
N ALA A 84 4.55 -4.70 -6.70
CA ALA A 84 3.61 -3.62 -6.38
C ALA A 84 3.20 -2.90 -7.65
N ILE A 85 1.90 -2.62 -7.80
CA ILE A 85 1.31 -1.98 -8.97
C ILE A 85 0.48 -0.78 -8.52
N SER A 86 0.71 0.40 -9.09
CA SER A 86 -0.08 1.61 -8.83
C SER A 86 -1.53 1.49 -9.38
N HIS A 87 -2.52 2.17 -8.78
CA HIS A 87 -3.94 2.12 -9.18
C HIS A 87 -4.19 2.57 -10.65
N ALA A 88 -5.08 1.88 -11.38
CA ALA A 88 -5.42 2.12 -12.80
C ALA A 88 -6.88 2.63 -13.01
N GLY A 89 -7.14 3.48 -14.04
CA GLY A 89 -8.51 3.92 -14.39
C GLY A 89 -8.71 5.18 -15.27
N HIS A 90 -8.26 5.19 -16.55
CA HIS A 90 -8.58 6.27 -17.51
C HIS A 90 -8.88 5.89 -18.99
N CYS A 91 -8.94 4.61 -19.41
CA CYS A 91 -9.63 4.14 -20.65
C CYS A 91 -9.55 2.61 -20.84
N SER A 92 -10.15 2.05 -21.90
CA SER A 92 -10.41 0.61 -22.11
C SER A 92 -9.22 -0.25 -22.59
N PRO A 93 -9.27 -1.59 -22.35
CA PRO A 93 -8.18 -2.51 -22.71
C PRO A 93 -8.00 -2.70 -24.22
N PRO A 94 -6.81 -3.11 -24.68
CA PRO A 94 -6.57 -3.51 -26.07
C PRO A 94 -7.40 -4.74 -26.43
N LEU A 95 -7.92 -4.75 -27.67
CA LEU A 95 -8.53 -5.95 -28.25
C LEU A 95 -7.49 -7.08 -28.34
N GLY A 96 -7.76 -8.20 -27.65
CA GLY A 96 -6.97 -9.43 -27.74
C GLY A 96 -6.00 -9.72 -26.59
N MET A 97 -6.05 -8.96 -25.49
CA MET A 97 -5.34 -9.34 -24.26
C MET A 97 -6.12 -10.44 -23.53
N ASP A 98 -5.57 -11.66 -23.49
CA ASP A 98 -6.10 -12.73 -22.66
C ASP A 98 -5.65 -12.51 -21.20
N MET A 99 -6.62 -12.46 -20.28
CA MET A 99 -6.32 -12.50 -18.86
C MET A 99 -5.80 -13.90 -18.53
N SER A 100 -4.57 -13.99 -18.01
CA SER A 100 -4.11 -15.26 -17.46
C SER A 100 -4.85 -15.54 -16.16
N ASP A 101 -5.55 -16.67 -16.09
CA ASP A 101 -6.19 -17.15 -14.87
C ASP A 101 -5.13 -17.34 -13.77
N GLY A 102 -5.27 -16.56 -12.69
CA GLY A 102 -4.51 -16.72 -11.46
C GLY A 102 -5.48 -16.90 -10.30
N GLU A 103 -5.28 -17.92 -9.47
CA GLU A 103 -6.10 -18.09 -8.28
C GLU A 103 -5.62 -17.17 -7.15
N VAL A 104 -6.53 -16.35 -6.61
CA VAL A 104 -6.26 -15.62 -5.37
C VAL A 104 -6.28 -16.60 -4.20
N LEU A 105 -5.12 -16.80 -3.58
CA LEU A 105 -4.96 -17.61 -2.36
C LEU A 105 -5.52 -16.89 -1.14
N LYS A 106 -5.04 -15.66 -0.90
CA LYS A 106 -5.46 -14.77 0.18
C LYS A 106 -5.42 -13.31 -0.29
N SER A 107 -6.31 -12.49 0.24
CA SER A 107 -6.26 -11.03 0.12
C SER A 107 -6.23 -10.41 1.51
N ILE A 108 -5.19 -9.63 1.79
CA ILE A 108 -4.99 -8.99 3.09
C ILE A 108 -5.26 -7.51 2.96
N LEU A 109 -6.30 -7.04 3.63
CA LEU A 109 -6.66 -5.64 3.64
C LEU A 109 -6.04 -4.97 4.87
N LEU A 110 -4.96 -4.24 4.65
CA LEU A 110 -4.24 -3.49 5.66
C LEU A 110 -4.93 -2.13 5.88
N PHE A 111 -5.39 -1.88 7.11
CA PHE A 111 -6.09 -0.65 7.49
C PHE A 111 -7.29 -0.32 6.56
N PRO A 112 -8.25 -1.25 6.41
CA PRO A 112 -9.21 -1.25 5.31
C PRO A 112 -10.22 -0.09 5.36
N THR A 113 -10.01 0.95 4.55
CA THR A 113 -11.00 2.02 4.30
C THR A 113 -12.05 1.55 3.30
N ILE A 114 -12.84 0.55 3.68
CA ILE A 114 -13.84 -0.09 2.80
C ILE A 114 -15.28 0.37 3.06
N GLU A 115 -15.48 1.23 4.06
CA GLU A 115 -16.79 1.76 4.42
C GLU A 115 -16.66 3.11 5.14
N ARG A 116 -17.70 3.94 5.03
CA ARG A 116 -17.89 5.18 5.76
C ARG A 116 -16.67 6.12 5.81
N MET A 117 -15.90 6.18 4.72
CA MET A 117 -14.60 6.85 4.73
C MET A 117 -14.71 8.32 5.12
N ALA A 118 -15.68 9.05 4.56
CA ALA A 118 -15.93 10.45 4.88
C ALA A 118 -16.44 10.69 6.32
N GLN A 119 -17.07 9.69 6.97
CA GLN A 119 -17.56 9.82 8.34
C GLN A 119 -16.52 9.47 9.40
N SER A 120 -15.38 8.88 9.01
CA SER A 120 -14.24 8.64 9.89
C SER A 120 -13.68 9.95 10.48
N PRO A 121 -12.97 9.90 11.63
CA PRO A 121 -12.33 11.09 12.21
C PRO A 121 -11.50 11.90 11.21
N GLN A 122 -10.64 11.23 10.44
CA GLN A 122 -9.81 11.88 9.43
C GLN A 122 -10.61 12.25 8.18
N GLY A 123 -11.59 11.44 7.81
CA GLY A 123 -12.53 11.69 6.71
C GLY A 123 -13.27 13.02 6.85
N LYS A 124 -13.78 13.33 8.04
CA LYS A 124 -14.50 14.59 8.31
C LYS A 124 -13.64 15.84 8.09
N ILE A 125 -12.34 15.73 8.35
CA ILE A 125 -11.38 16.83 8.15
C ILE A 125 -10.99 16.93 6.67
N MET A 126 -10.72 15.80 6.02
CA MET A 126 -10.19 15.75 4.66
C MET A 126 -11.25 15.91 3.58
N THR A 127 -12.50 15.51 3.82
CA THR A 127 -13.61 15.62 2.84
C THR A 127 -13.79 17.05 2.30
N PRO A 128 -13.91 18.12 3.13
CA PRO A 128 -14.04 19.48 2.59
C PRO A 128 -12.80 19.91 1.80
N ILE A 129 -11.60 19.49 2.21
CA ILE A 129 -10.35 19.80 1.52
C ILE A 129 -10.31 19.15 0.14
N LEU A 130 -10.64 17.86 0.06
CA LEU A 130 -10.53 17.08 -1.17
C LEU A 130 -11.72 17.28 -2.12
N CYS A 131 -12.93 17.50 -1.61
CA CYS A 131 -14.14 17.61 -2.44
C CYS A 131 -14.47 19.06 -2.81
N SER A 132 -14.29 20.00 -1.88
CA SER A 132 -14.75 21.38 -2.07
C SER A 132 -13.60 22.36 -2.33
N LEU A 133 -12.49 22.22 -1.59
CA LEU A 133 -11.36 23.18 -1.65
C LEU A 133 -10.22 22.73 -2.56
N ARG A 134 -10.35 21.60 -3.28
CA ARG A 134 -9.26 21.01 -4.07
C ARG A 134 -8.60 21.98 -5.05
N TYR A 135 -9.39 22.79 -5.74
CA TYR A 135 -8.89 23.76 -6.73
C TYR A 135 -8.10 24.89 -6.08
N ILE A 136 -8.46 25.26 -4.84
CA ILE A 136 -7.70 26.24 -4.05
C ILE A 136 -6.34 25.66 -3.67
N VAL A 137 -6.27 24.35 -3.39
CA VAL A 137 -5.02 23.64 -3.03
C VAL A 137 -4.09 23.45 -4.24
N TYR A 138 -4.63 23.36 -5.46
CA TYR A 138 -3.80 23.23 -6.68
C TYR A 138 -2.86 24.42 -6.89
N MET A 139 -3.29 25.64 -6.55
CA MET A 139 -2.46 26.84 -6.73
C MET A 139 -1.20 26.82 -5.84
N PRO A 140 -1.28 26.59 -4.51
CA PRO A 140 -0.10 26.35 -3.68
C PRO A 140 0.76 25.19 -4.15
N LEU A 141 0.18 24.06 -4.57
CA LEU A 141 0.96 22.93 -5.09
C LEU A 141 1.74 23.28 -6.35
N TYR A 142 1.11 24.01 -7.28
CA TYR A 142 1.77 24.52 -8.47
C TYR A 142 2.94 25.45 -8.11
N LEU A 143 2.75 26.35 -7.14
CA LEU A 143 3.83 27.22 -6.65
C LEU A 143 4.97 26.44 -5.99
N LEU A 144 4.66 25.41 -5.20
CA LEU A 144 5.65 24.54 -4.56
C LEU A 144 6.46 23.72 -5.58
N SER A 145 5.91 23.45 -6.77
CA SER A 145 6.62 22.71 -7.83
C SER A 145 7.86 23.46 -8.37
N PHE A 146 7.87 24.79 -8.28
CA PHE A 146 9.00 25.64 -8.69
C PHE A 146 10.15 25.71 -7.68
N LEU A 147 9.97 25.18 -6.47
CA LEU A 147 11.02 25.22 -5.47
C LEU A 147 12.23 24.38 -5.91
N PRO A 148 13.47 24.80 -5.59
CA PRO A 148 14.65 23.96 -5.75
C PRO A 148 14.51 22.63 -5.01
N GLU A 149 15.10 21.55 -5.55
CA GLU A 149 15.01 20.21 -4.96
C GLU A 149 15.48 20.15 -3.50
N VAL A 150 16.51 20.93 -3.15
CA VAL A 150 17.00 21.05 -1.76
C VAL A 150 15.94 21.63 -0.81
N MET A 151 15.14 22.58 -1.30
CA MET A 151 14.03 23.17 -0.52
C MET A 151 12.87 22.20 -0.39
N LYS A 152 12.50 21.47 -1.47
CA LYS A 152 11.49 20.42 -1.42
C LYS A 152 11.88 19.33 -0.42
N ALA A 153 13.13 18.86 -0.48
CA ALA A 153 13.65 17.87 0.46
C ALA A 153 13.62 18.36 1.91
N SER A 154 13.99 19.62 2.14
CA SER A 154 13.89 20.24 3.46
C SER A 154 12.43 20.32 3.96
N LEU A 155 11.48 20.68 3.08
CA LEU A 155 10.06 20.72 3.41
C LEU A 155 9.51 19.32 3.74
N VAL A 156 9.86 18.29 2.97
CA VAL A 156 9.46 16.92 3.27
C VAL A 156 10.02 16.47 4.61
N LYS A 157 11.33 16.66 4.85
CA LYS A 157 11.97 16.32 6.13
C LYS A 157 11.31 17.05 7.30
N PHE A 158 10.93 18.32 7.10
CA PHE A 158 10.19 19.09 8.10
C PHE A 158 8.78 18.55 8.33
N ALA A 159 8.03 18.23 7.27
CA ALA A 159 6.68 17.65 7.36
C ALA A 159 6.69 16.29 8.07
N LEU A 160 7.74 15.49 7.85
CA LEU A 160 7.90 14.16 8.42
C LEU A 160 8.66 14.16 9.77
N ARG A 161 9.02 15.31 10.35
CA ARG A 161 9.83 15.41 11.58
C ARG A 161 9.26 14.68 12.81
N GLY A 162 7.95 14.45 12.83
CA GLY A 162 7.27 13.73 13.92
C GLY A 162 7.37 12.20 13.80
N ILE A 163 7.97 11.70 12.73
CA ILE A 163 8.10 10.27 12.44
C ILE A 163 9.50 9.82 12.87
N LYS A 164 9.56 8.79 13.73
CA LYS A 164 10.80 8.37 14.39
C LYS A 164 11.90 7.94 13.41
N SER A 165 11.54 7.31 12.31
CA SER A 165 12.47 6.85 11.28
C SER A 165 11.76 6.81 9.94
N VAL A 166 12.04 7.82 9.11
CA VAL A 166 11.60 7.85 7.70
C VAL A 166 12.71 7.21 6.88
N ASP A 167 12.34 6.24 6.05
CA ASP A 167 13.26 5.63 5.10
C ASP A 167 13.44 6.48 3.83
N GLU A 168 14.58 6.34 3.17
CA GLU A 168 14.91 7.09 1.94
C GLU A 168 13.89 6.87 0.81
N SER A 169 13.24 5.70 0.79
CA SER A 169 12.21 5.40 -0.20
C SER A 169 10.94 6.23 0.01
N SER A 170 10.50 6.39 1.26
CA SER A 170 9.40 7.30 1.62
C SER A 170 9.76 8.76 1.38
N LEU A 171 11.01 9.16 1.61
CA LEU A 171 11.48 10.52 1.30
C LEU A 171 11.40 10.80 -0.21
N THR A 172 11.90 9.87 -1.03
CA THR A 172 11.87 9.97 -2.50
C THR A 172 10.42 10.00 -3.01
N ALA A 173 9.57 9.09 -2.55
CA ALA A 173 8.16 9.06 -2.94
C ALA A 173 7.39 10.32 -2.49
N SER A 174 7.76 10.91 -1.35
CA SER A 174 7.19 12.18 -0.89
C SER A 174 7.63 13.37 -1.75
N LEU A 175 8.84 13.34 -2.33
CA LEU A 175 9.29 14.36 -3.28
C LEU A 175 8.50 14.29 -4.58
N ASP A 176 8.10 13.10 -5.04
CA ASP A 176 7.26 12.95 -6.23
C ASP A 176 5.89 13.63 -6.08
N LEU A 177 5.39 13.82 -4.85
CA LEU A 177 4.16 14.57 -4.60
C LEU A 177 4.28 16.07 -4.94
N PHE A 178 5.50 16.63 -5.07
CA PHE A 178 5.66 18.00 -5.58
C PHE A 178 5.40 18.11 -7.09
N ARG A 179 5.30 16.99 -7.80
CA ARG A 179 4.84 16.96 -9.19
C ARG A 179 3.34 17.18 -9.20
N VAL A 180 2.91 18.19 -9.96
CA VAL A 180 1.52 18.66 -9.97
C VAL A 180 0.59 17.54 -10.42
N GLU A 181 0.98 16.73 -11.41
CA GLU A 181 0.18 15.62 -11.92
C GLU A 181 -0.06 14.55 -10.86
N CYS A 182 0.99 14.19 -10.11
CA CYS A 182 0.90 13.20 -9.03
C CYS A 182 -0.04 13.67 -7.92
N SER A 183 0.15 14.90 -7.44
CA SER A 183 -0.70 15.48 -6.40
C SER A 183 -2.16 15.65 -6.85
N VAL A 184 -2.41 16.13 -8.08
CA VAL A 184 -3.76 16.29 -8.61
C VAL A 184 -4.47 14.95 -8.68
N ASN A 185 -3.80 13.91 -9.17
CA ASN A 185 -4.36 12.56 -9.26
C ASN A 185 -4.64 11.95 -7.89
N ALA A 186 -3.71 12.08 -6.93
CA ALA A 186 -3.91 11.64 -5.55
C ALA A 186 -5.09 12.36 -4.88
N MET A 187 -5.18 13.69 -5.01
CA MET A 187 -6.30 14.46 -4.47
C MET A 187 -7.63 14.08 -5.13
N TYR A 188 -7.63 13.83 -6.44
CA TYR A 188 -8.82 13.39 -7.16
C TYR A 188 -9.27 12.00 -6.70
N MET A 189 -8.34 11.05 -6.58
CA MET A 189 -8.59 9.71 -6.03
C MET A 189 -9.20 9.80 -4.64
N GLY A 190 -8.54 10.50 -3.71
CA GLY A 190 -9.06 10.69 -2.36
C GLY A 190 -10.44 11.36 -2.33
N SER A 191 -10.70 12.33 -3.22
CA SER A 191 -12.04 12.93 -3.35
C SER A 191 -13.09 11.92 -3.81
N GLN A 192 -12.78 11.06 -4.79
CA GLN A 192 -13.69 10.01 -5.25
C GLN A 192 -13.94 8.98 -4.16
N GLU A 193 -12.92 8.58 -3.42
CA GLU A 193 -13.04 7.63 -2.31
C GLU A 193 -13.97 8.18 -1.21
N MET A 194 -13.84 9.45 -0.83
CA MET A 194 -14.73 10.09 0.15
C MET A 194 -16.21 10.05 -0.27
N LEU A 195 -16.50 10.14 -1.58
CA LEU A 195 -17.86 10.15 -2.11
C LEU A 195 -18.43 8.75 -2.35
N LYS A 196 -17.58 7.76 -2.63
CA LYS A 196 -18.00 6.43 -3.09
C LYS A 196 -17.86 5.34 -2.03
N VAL A 197 -16.89 5.46 -1.11
CA VAL A 197 -16.68 4.50 -0.03
C VAL A 197 -17.65 4.79 1.11
N LEU A 198 -18.91 4.44 0.88
CA LEU A 198 -20.02 4.69 1.79
C LEU A 198 -20.32 3.45 2.63
N GLU A 199 -20.60 2.34 1.96
CA GLU A 199 -21.01 1.09 2.56
C GLU A 199 -20.09 -0.04 2.13
N ARG A 200 -20.01 -1.06 2.98
CA ARG A 200 -19.21 -2.25 2.74
C ARG A 200 -19.93 -3.19 1.78
N ASP A 201 -19.20 -3.81 0.87
CA ASP A 201 -19.74 -4.88 0.02
C ASP A 201 -19.79 -6.21 0.79
N ASP A 202 -20.81 -6.34 1.64
CA ASP A 202 -21.01 -7.53 2.47
C ASP A 202 -21.25 -8.80 1.66
N VAL A 203 -21.82 -8.69 0.46
CA VAL A 203 -22.05 -9.83 -0.43
C VAL A 203 -20.72 -10.40 -0.90
N THR A 204 -19.82 -9.55 -1.40
CA THR A 204 -18.49 -9.96 -1.83
C THR A 204 -17.66 -10.48 -0.67
N ILE A 205 -17.72 -9.84 0.51
CA ILE A 205 -17.01 -10.31 1.70
C ILE A 205 -17.50 -11.69 2.11
N LYS A 206 -18.82 -11.90 2.19
CA LYS A 206 -19.39 -13.20 2.57
C LYS A 206 -18.97 -14.30 1.62
N ASN A 207 -19.02 -14.04 0.32
CA ASN A 207 -18.70 -15.03 -0.71
C ASN A 207 -17.22 -15.43 -0.74
N ASN A 208 -16.34 -14.58 -0.20
CA ASN A 208 -14.88 -14.78 -0.24
C ASN A 208 -14.26 -14.80 1.15
N LEU A 209 -15.05 -14.93 2.23
CA LEU A 209 -14.59 -14.71 3.60
C LEU A 209 -13.39 -15.58 3.98
N ASN A 210 -13.33 -16.82 3.47
CA ASN A 210 -12.22 -17.74 3.69
C ASN A 210 -10.91 -17.29 3.03
N LYS A 211 -10.95 -16.37 2.06
CA LYS A 211 -9.79 -15.80 1.37
C LYS A 211 -9.39 -14.42 1.93
N LEU A 212 -10.24 -13.76 2.71
CA LEU A 212 -10.02 -12.39 3.18
C LEU A 212 -9.41 -12.37 4.58
N ILE A 213 -8.43 -11.50 4.78
CA ILE A 213 -7.87 -11.15 6.09
C ILE A 213 -7.99 -9.63 6.25
N PHE A 214 -8.62 -9.18 7.33
CA PHE A 214 -8.78 -7.76 7.62
C PHE A 214 -7.89 -7.37 8.79
N TYR A 215 -7.04 -6.35 8.61
CA TYR A 215 -6.12 -5.89 9.63
C TYR A 215 -6.39 -4.44 10.00
N TYR A 216 -6.95 -4.21 11.19
CA TYR A 216 -7.27 -2.88 11.72
C TYR A 216 -6.23 -2.39 12.73
N GLY A 217 -6.06 -1.07 12.81
CA GLY A 217 -5.26 -0.42 13.86
C GLY A 217 -6.13 0.22 14.93
N ALA A 218 -5.80 0.03 16.21
CA ALA A 218 -6.53 0.64 17.33
C ALA A 218 -6.45 2.17 17.36
N SER A 219 -5.40 2.74 16.75
CA SER A 219 -5.15 4.17 16.62
C SER A 219 -5.44 4.72 15.22
N ASP A 220 -6.12 3.96 14.36
CA ASP A 220 -6.44 4.40 13.00
C ASP A 220 -7.61 5.40 13.02
N HIS A 221 -7.38 6.57 12.41
CA HIS A 221 -8.35 7.66 12.31
C HIS A 221 -9.14 7.64 11.00
N TRP A 222 -8.77 6.77 10.05
CA TRP A 222 -9.51 6.48 8.83
C TRP A 222 -10.48 5.31 9.03
N CYS A 223 -10.07 4.32 9.83
CA CYS A 223 -10.82 3.10 10.12
C CYS A 223 -10.94 2.89 11.63
N PRO A 224 -11.78 3.66 12.34
CA PRO A 224 -11.86 3.60 13.80
C PRO A 224 -12.25 2.20 14.29
N VAL A 225 -11.89 1.87 15.54
CA VAL A 225 -12.13 0.57 16.19
C VAL A 225 -13.59 0.11 16.09
N GLN A 226 -14.55 1.03 16.00
CA GLN A 226 -15.94 0.67 15.80
C GLN A 226 -16.16 -0.13 14.51
N TYR A 227 -15.47 0.19 13.41
CA TYR A 227 -15.63 -0.51 12.13
C TYR A 227 -15.14 -1.96 12.24
N TYR A 228 -14.04 -2.19 12.97
CA TYR A 228 -13.58 -3.53 13.33
C TYR A 228 -14.65 -4.30 14.12
N LYS A 229 -15.28 -3.66 15.13
CA LYS A 229 -16.31 -4.30 15.96
C LYS A 229 -17.54 -4.67 15.14
N ASP A 230 -17.96 -3.78 14.24
CA ASP A 230 -19.11 -3.99 13.36
C ASP A 230 -18.81 -5.15 12.40
N LEU A 231 -17.65 -5.15 11.72
CA LEU A 231 -17.25 -6.25 10.84
C LEU A 231 -17.16 -7.59 11.57
N LYS A 232 -16.59 -7.61 12.78
CA LYS A 232 -16.46 -8.85 13.58
C LYS A 232 -17.81 -9.36 14.09
N LYS A 233 -18.78 -8.47 14.30
CA LYS A 233 -20.15 -8.83 14.65
C LYS A 233 -20.88 -9.45 13.46
N ASP A 234 -20.72 -8.89 12.28
CA ASP A 234 -21.41 -9.34 11.06
C ASP A 234 -20.77 -10.63 10.49
N PHE A 235 -19.45 -10.78 10.64
CA PHE A 235 -18.66 -11.92 10.17
C PHE A 235 -17.83 -12.55 11.31
N PRO A 236 -18.48 -13.23 12.27
CA PRO A 236 -17.79 -13.79 13.45
C PRO A 236 -16.70 -14.79 13.08
N ASP A 237 -16.90 -15.56 12.02
CA ASP A 237 -15.95 -16.57 11.50
C ASP A 237 -14.85 -15.97 10.61
N GLY A 238 -14.90 -14.65 10.35
CA GLY A 238 -13.92 -13.94 9.53
C GLY A 238 -12.56 -13.78 10.22
N ASP A 239 -11.50 -13.82 9.41
CA ASP A 239 -10.12 -13.57 9.84
C ASP A 239 -9.86 -12.06 9.97
N ILE A 240 -10.23 -11.51 11.13
CA ILE A 240 -10.29 -10.06 11.38
C ILE A 240 -9.46 -9.74 12.63
N TRP A 241 -8.44 -8.90 12.44
CA TRP A 241 -7.42 -8.58 13.44
C TRP A 241 -7.49 -7.12 13.85
N LEU A 242 -7.23 -6.86 15.14
CA LEU A 242 -7.06 -5.51 15.68
C LEU A 242 -5.69 -5.37 16.33
N CYS A 243 -4.87 -4.47 15.80
CA CYS A 243 -3.54 -4.17 16.29
C CYS A 243 -3.55 -3.01 17.29
N SER A 244 -3.10 -3.28 18.52
CA SER A 244 -2.97 -2.28 19.59
C SER A 244 -1.57 -1.64 19.68
N ARG A 245 -0.65 -1.96 18.75
CA ARG A 245 0.75 -1.49 18.77
C ARG A 245 0.94 -0.03 18.36
N GLY A 246 -0.15 0.69 18.07
CA GLY A 246 -0.09 2.12 17.69
C GLY A 246 0.42 2.37 16.27
N ILE A 247 0.34 1.37 15.38
CA ILE A 247 0.74 1.51 13.97
C ILE A 247 -0.21 2.51 13.29
N ARG A 248 0.37 3.47 12.58
CA ARG A 248 -0.36 4.51 11.84
C ARG A 248 -0.98 3.91 10.56
N HIS A 249 -2.05 4.52 10.08
CA HIS A 249 -2.66 4.15 8.80
C HIS A 249 -1.64 4.17 7.64
N ALA A 250 -0.84 5.24 7.55
CA ALA A 250 0.29 5.36 6.63
C ALA A 250 1.53 4.62 7.19
N PHE A 251 1.41 3.33 7.49
CA PHE A 251 2.45 2.51 8.09
C PHE A 251 3.74 2.46 7.25
N VAL A 252 3.62 2.65 5.94
CA VAL A 252 4.73 2.65 4.99
C VAL A 252 5.83 3.65 5.35
N LEU A 253 5.46 4.72 6.06
CA LEU A 253 6.36 5.81 6.44
C LEU A 253 7.27 5.50 7.64
N ASP A 254 6.98 4.49 8.47
CA ASP A 254 7.79 4.14 9.66
C ASP A 254 7.71 2.70 10.17
N SER A 255 6.59 2.01 9.91
CA SER A 255 6.32 0.66 10.40
C SER A 255 6.36 -0.41 9.29
N SER A 256 6.93 -0.11 8.12
CA SER A 256 7.07 -1.05 6.99
C SER A 256 7.61 -2.42 7.42
N LYS A 257 8.73 -2.46 8.15
CA LYS A 257 9.36 -3.71 8.62
C LYS A 257 8.46 -4.48 9.61
N GLU A 258 7.82 -3.74 10.50
CA GLU A 258 6.95 -4.28 11.54
C GLU A 258 5.69 -4.92 10.93
N VAL A 259 5.04 -4.24 10.00
CA VAL A 259 3.86 -4.78 9.30
C VAL A 259 4.25 -5.97 8.43
N ALA A 260 5.40 -5.96 7.77
CA ALA A 260 5.89 -7.12 7.02
C ALA A 260 6.06 -8.35 7.91
N SER A 261 6.65 -8.20 9.10
CA SER A 261 6.77 -9.30 10.08
C SER A 261 5.41 -9.84 10.50
N ILE A 262 4.43 -8.96 10.76
CA ILE A 262 3.08 -9.37 11.12
C ILE A 262 2.43 -10.18 10.00
N ILE A 263 2.58 -9.76 8.75
CA ILE A 263 2.02 -10.48 7.59
C ILE A 263 2.66 -11.86 7.43
N ILE A 264 3.98 -11.95 7.61
CA ILE A 264 4.70 -13.23 7.57
C ILE A 264 4.16 -14.18 8.65
N ASP A 265 3.97 -13.69 9.87
CA ASP A 265 3.43 -14.48 10.98
C ASP A 265 1.98 -14.93 10.71
N MET A 266 1.15 -14.05 10.14
CA MET A 266 -0.25 -14.35 9.78
C MET A 266 -0.33 -15.43 8.71
N LEU A 267 0.54 -15.38 7.71
CA LEU A 267 0.55 -16.30 6.58
C LEU A 267 1.40 -17.55 6.79
N GLY A 268 2.16 -17.66 7.89
CA GLY A 268 3.05 -18.81 8.14
C GLY A 268 2.35 -20.16 8.29
N LYS A 269 1.01 -20.19 8.37
CA LYS A 269 0.20 -21.42 8.32
C LYS A 269 -0.42 -21.70 6.95
N VAL A 270 -0.38 -20.71 6.06
CA VAL A 270 -0.95 -20.76 4.70
C VAL A 270 0.12 -21.11 3.66
N LEU A 271 1.37 -20.68 3.88
CA LEU A 271 2.53 -20.79 2.99
C LEU A 271 3.66 -21.63 3.60
#